data_AF-A0A654TCR0-F1
#
_entry.id   AF-A0A654TCR0-F1
#
_cell.length_a   1.000
_cell.length_b   1.000
_cell.length_c   1.000
_cell.angle_alpha   90.00
_cell.angle_beta   90.00
_cell.angle_gamma   90.00
#
_symmetry.space_group_name_H-M   'P 1'
#
loop_
_entity.id
_entity.type
_entity.pdbx_description
1 polymer ?
#
loop_
_entity_poly.entity_id
_entity_poly.type
_entity_poly.pdbx_seq_one_letter_code
_entity_poly.pdbx_strand_id
1 'polypeptide(L)'
;MGSGAPGFSPDVVVFKELRVLGALGVDATAYRAALDLLVSGRYPFASLPRRCVRLEGAEDLLATMAGERDGVPPIHGVLTP
;
A
#
# COMPACT_ATOMS: atom_id res chain seq x y z
N MET A 1 4.20 -24.12 -12.98
CA MET A 1 3.33 -23.66 -14.09
C MET A 1 2.24 -22.82 -13.47
N GLY A 2 2.25 -21.49 -13.70
CA GLY A 2 1.30 -20.60 -13.05
C GLY A 2 -0.08 -20.72 -13.70
N SER A 3 -1.10 -21.05 -12.92
CA SER A 3 -2.49 -20.81 -13.31
C SER A 3 -2.73 -19.31 -13.38
N GLY A 4 -3.37 -18.82 -14.44
CA GLY A 4 -3.74 -17.42 -14.56
C GLY A 4 -4.57 -16.92 -13.39
N ALA A 5 -4.60 -15.60 -13.18
CA ALA A 5 -5.44 -15.01 -12.15
C ALA A 5 -6.91 -15.43 -12.36
N PRO A 6 -7.65 -15.81 -11.30
CA PRO A 6 -9.04 -16.23 -11.44
C PRO A 6 -9.88 -15.17 -12.16
N GLY A 7 -10.63 -15.58 -13.19
CA GLY A 7 -11.48 -14.68 -13.98
C GLY A 7 -10.73 -13.75 -14.94
N PHE A 8 -9.42 -13.93 -15.15
CA PHE A 8 -8.67 -13.12 -16.11
C PHE A 8 -9.05 -13.46 -17.56
N SER A 9 -9.57 -12.48 -18.30
CA SER A 9 -9.87 -12.58 -19.73
C SER A 9 -8.82 -11.81 -20.54
N PRO A 10 -7.78 -12.46 -21.09
CA PRO A 10 -6.75 -11.78 -21.86
C PRO A 10 -7.29 -11.17 -23.17
N ASP A 11 -8.38 -11.71 -23.71
CA ASP A 11 -8.99 -11.24 -24.97
C ASP A 11 -9.43 -9.78 -24.90
N VAL A 12 -9.90 -9.31 -23.72
CA VAL A 12 -10.30 -7.90 -23.59
C VAL A 12 -9.12 -6.93 -23.65
N VAL A 13 -7.92 -7.38 -23.25
CA VAL A 13 -6.70 -6.58 -23.35
C VAL A 13 -6.31 -6.42 -24.81
N VAL A 14 -6.39 -7.52 -25.58
CA VAL A 14 -6.04 -7.51 -27.01
C VAL A 14 -7.09 -6.76 -27.83
N PHE A 15 -8.38 -7.10 -27.68
CA PHE A 15 -9.47 -6.51 -28.46
C PHE A 15 -9.63 -5.01 -28.25
N LYS A 16 -9.34 -4.50 -27.03
CA LYS A 16 -9.40 -3.07 -26.71
C LYS A 16 -8.03 -2.38 -26.80
N GLU A 17 -6.99 -3.10 -27.22
CA GLU A 17 -5.62 -2.58 -27.32
C GLU A 17 -5.13 -1.94 -26.01
N LEU A 18 -5.46 -2.56 -24.86
CA LEU A 18 -5.09 -2.02 -23.56
C LEU A 18 -3.60 -2.22 -23.28
N ARG A 19 -2.96 -1.18 -22.73
CA ARG A 19 -1.58 -1.24 -22.27
C ARG A 19 -1.49 -1.75 -20.83
N VAL A 20 -0.79 -2.87 -20.64
CA VAL A 20 -0.47 -3.38 -19.30
C VAL A 20 0.78 -2.67 -18.77
N LEU A 21 0.65 -2.02 -17.61
CA LEU A 21 1.75 -1.43 -16.86
C LEU A 21 2.04 -2.30 -15.65
N GLY A 22 3.18 -2.98 -15.64
CA GLY A 22 3.66 -3.68 -14.45
C GLY A 22 4.10 -2.67 -13.39
N ALA A 23 3.77 -2.93 -12.13
CA ALA A 23 4.32 -2.23 -10.99
C ALA A 23 5.03 -3.25 -10.10
N LEU A 24 6.34 -3.06 -9.89
CA LEU A 24 7.16 -3.95 -9.07
C LEU A 24 8.05 -3.09 -8.17
N GLY A 25 7.80 -3.14 -6.87
CA GLY A 25 8.58 -2.40 -5.86
C GLY A 25 8.59 -0.89 -6.04
N VAL A 26 9.14 -0.19 -5.06
CA VAL A 26 9.45 1.24 -5.15
C VAL A 26 10.97 1.39 -5.21
N ASP A 27 11.47 2.01 -6.27
CA ASP A 27 12.89 2.29 -6.42
C ASP A 27 13.26 3.67 -5.83
N ALA A 28 14.56 4.00 -5.85
CA ALA A 28 15.06 5.26 -5.32
C ALA A 28 14.46 6.49 -6.06
N THR A 29 14.12 6.36 -7.34
CA THR A 29 13.51 7.43 -8.13
C THR A 29 12.08 7.67 -7.67
N ALA A 30 11.31 6.61 -7.44
CA ALA A 30 9.96 6.68 -6.90
C ALA A 30 9.95 7.31 -5.49
N TYR A 31 10.91 6.95 -4.64
CA TYR A 31 11.05 7.57 -3.31
C TYR A 31 11.36 9.07 -3.39
N ARG A 32 12.25 9.50 -4.28
CA ARG A 32 12.55 10.94 -4.47
C ARG A 32 11.29 11.71 -4.89
N ALA A 33 10.56 11.21 -5.88
CA ALA A 33 9.32 11.83 -6.32
C ALA A 33 8.26 11.88 -5.19
N ALA A 34 8.17 10.84 -4.37
CA ALA A 34 7.28 10.81 -3.22
C ALA A 34 7.69 11.86 -2.15
N LEU A 35 8.98 12.02 -1.88
CA LEU A 35 9.48 13.04 -0.96
C LEU A 35 9.22 14.46 -1.48
N ASP A 36 9.47 14.72 -2.76
CA ASP A 36 9.16 16.00 -3.38
C ASP A 36 7.67 16.33 -3.26
N LEU A 37 6.81 15.32 -3.43
CA LEU A 37 5.37 15.46 -3.24
C LEU A 37 5.00 15.78 -1.79
N LEU A 38 5.62 15.11 -0.80
CA LEU A 38 5.40 15.41 0.62
C LEU A 38 5.81 16.85 0.96
N VAL A 39 6.99 17.28 0.49
CA VAL A 39 7.53 18.62 0.73
C VAL A 39 6.68 19.70 0.06
N SER A 40 6.06 19.40 -1.09
CA SER A 40 5.20 20.36 -1.80
C SER A 40 4.01 20.87 -0.99
N GLY A 41 3.59 20.15 0.06
CA GLY A 41 2.43 20.51 0.87
C GLY A 41 1.10 20.48 0.11
N ARG A 42 1.09 20.01 -1.14
CA ARG A 42 -0.10 20.00 -2.03
C ARG A 42 -1.25 19.15 -1.47
N TYR A 43 -0.91 18.12 -0.71
CA TYR A 43 -1.87 17.20 -0.10
C TYR A 43 -1.67 17.14 1.41
N PRO A 44 -2.73 16.91 2.19
CA PRO A 44 -2.66 16.89 3.64
C PRO A 44 -2.12 15.55 4.17
N PHE A 45 -1.00 15.06 3.64
CA PHE A 45 -0.41 13.78 4.05
C PHE A 45 -0.11 13.74 5.56
N ALA A 46 0.19 14.88 6.16
CA ALA A 46 0.40 15.00 7.61
C ALA A 46 -0.84 14.66 8.45
N SER A 47 -2.05 14.83 7.90
CA SER A 47 -3.31 14.52 8.59
C SER A 47 -3.74 13.06 8.42
N LEU A 48 -3.00 12.25 7.66
CA LEU A 48 -3.34 10.84 7.53
C LEU A 48 -3.18 10.12 8.88
N PRO A 49 -4.20 9.35 9.31
CA PRO A 49 -4.16 8.68 10.59
C PRO A 49 -3.04 7.63 10.60
N ARG A 50 -2.20 7.71 11.63
CA ARG A 50 -1.15 6.73 11.93
C ARG A 50 -1.41 6.10 13.28
N ARG A 51 -1.20 4.78 13.40
CA ARG A 51 -1.19 4.10 14.70
C ARG A 51 0.25 3.83 15.09
N CYS A 52 0.75 4.58 16.06
CA CYS A 52 2.09 4.40 16.62
C CYS A 52 2.00 3.50 17.85
N VAL A 53 2.74 2.39 17.86
CA VAL A 53 2.83 1.49 19.01
C VAL A 53 4.29 1.23 19.35
N ARG A 54 4.52 0.90 20.62
CA ARG A 54 5.75 0.29 21.09
C ARG A 54 5.83 -1.17 20.65
N LEU A 55 7.00 -1.79 20.76
CA LEU A 55 7.19 -3.20 20.37
C LEU A 55 6.21 -4.15 21.08
N GLU A 56 5.87 -3.87 22.33
CA GLU A 56 4.91 -4.65 23.13
C GLU A 56 3.51 -4.67 22.51
N GLY A 57 3.14 -3.64 21.74
CA GLY A 57 1.87 -3.55 21.02
C GLY A 57 1.92 -4.01 19.57
N ALA A 58 3.05 -4.57 19.10
CA ALA A 58 3.23 -4.95 17.71
C ALA A 58 2.28 -6.08 17.27
N GLU A 59 2.03 -7.06 18.15
CA GLU A 59 1.13 -8.19 17.86
C GLU A 59 -0.30 -7.71 17.61
N ASP A 60 -0.87 -6.92 18.53
CA ASP A 60 -2.22 -6.38 18.39
C ASP A 60 -2.36 -5.47 17.17
N LEU A 61 -1.33 -4.65 16.88
CA LEU A 61 -1.29 -3.82 15.68
C LEU A 61 -1.34 -4.68 14.40
N LEU A 62 -0.51 -5.72 14.31
CA LEU A 62 -0.45 -6.61 13.14
C LEU A 62 -1.75 -7.40 12.97
N ALA A 63 -2.29 -7.97 14.05
CA ALA A 63 -3.55 -8.71 14.01
C ALA A 63 -4.72 -7.79 13.59
N THR A 64 -4.76 -6.55 14.09
CA THR A 64 -5.75 -5.57 13.62
C THR A 64 -5.57 -5.24 12.13
N MET A 65 -4.33 -5.06 11.67
CA MET A 65 -4.04 -4.78 10.25
C MET A 65 -4.40 -5.96 9.33
N ALA A 66 -4.30 -7.19 9.82
CA ALA A 66 -4.69 -8.41 9.13
C ALA A 66 -6.21 -8.64 9.10
N GLY A 67 -7.00 -7.83 9.84
CA GLY A 67 -8.44 -8.02 9.97
C GLY A 67 -8.83 -9.13 10.95
N GLU A 68 -7.91 -9.55 11.83
CA GLU A 68 -8.11 -10.59 12.85
C GLU A 68 -8.62 -10.03 14.20
N ARG A 69 -8.87 -8.72 14.28
CA ARG A 69 -9.41 -8.02 15.45
C ARG A 69 -10.56 -7.12 15.03
N ASP A 70 -11.47 -6.87 15.98
CA ASP A 70 -12.54 -5.90 15.80
C ASP A 70 -11.96 -4.48 15.84
N GLY A 71 -11.77 -3.88 14.66
CA GLY A 71 -11.27 -2.52 14.52
C GLY A 71 -11.02 -2.12 13.08
N VAL A 72 -10.95 -0.81 12.81
CA VAL A 72 -10.54 -0.30 11.50
C VAL A 72 -9.01 -0.41 11.39
N PRO A 73 -8.48 -1.17 10.41
CA PRO A 73 -7.05 -1.23 10.14
C PRO A 73 -6.48 0.18 9.89
N PRO A 74 -5.39 0.59 10.56
CA PRO A 74 -4.76 1.86 10.24
C PRO A 74 -4.18 1.81 8.83
N ILE A 75 -4.27 2.93 8.11
CA ILE A 75 -3.59 3.10 6.81
C ILE A 75 -2.06 2.98 6.99
N HIS A 76 -1.55 3.45 8.13
CA HIS A 76 -0.13 3.42 8.46
C HIS A 76 0.12 3.00 9.91
N GLY A 77 0.67 1.80 10.10
CA GLY A 77 1.18 1.32 11.39
C GLY A 77 2.66 1.70 11.57
N VAL A 78 3.03 2.19 12.74
CA VAL A 78 4.40 2.63 13.05
C VAL A 78 4.86 1.97 14.34
N LEU A 79 5.99 1.26 14.27
CA LEU A 79 6.72 0.87 15.46
C LEU A 79 7.61 2.03 15.89
N THR A 80 7.36 2.57 17.07
CA THR A 80 8.21 3.59 17.67
C THR A 80 9.18 2.95 18.67
N PRO A 81 10.47 3.35 18.66
CA PRO A 81 11.47 2.85 19.59
C PRO A 81 11.11 3.11 21.03
#